data_AF-A0A8T5JAF0-F1
#
_entry.id   AF-A0A8T5JAF0-F1
#
_cell.length_a   1.000
_cell.length_b   1.000
_cell.length_c   1.000
_cell.angle_alpha   90.00
_cell.angle_beta   90.00
_cell.angle_gamma   90.00
#
_symmetry.space_group_name_H-M   'P 1'
#
loop_
_entity.id
_entity.type
_entity.pdbx_description
1 polymer ?
#
loop_
_entity_poly.entity_id
_entity_poly.type
_entity_poly.pdbx_seq_one_letter_code
_entity_poly.pdbx_strand_id
1 'polypeptide(L)'
;MSKDGFDNESKIKEEINNKNYSILNKTFRELIKESFTSYGDSKISCKKEGGQNKSDLLIKINKSKKKIRLSVKKGSGNSVHQEPVEDFLKFLEKEFKISDSLKNDFRLFIWGDYSTDGAGNKKDRLSAGEFKRKFPDVVERISKFMDLHKRKLIERFVVLGPKSKQRPDYIYYGGPREGVWADSNKVIDFLSKSKSKSAVPVGKLTFQAWNRAIKEDSRSEHKRGVIQLKWPTVKEDLQELMKR
;
A
#
# COMPACT_ATOMS: atom_id res chain seq x y z
N MET A 1 -3.11 -0.50 -11.51
CA MET A 1 -3.90 0.69 -11.13
C MET A 1 -4.93 0.94 -12.22
N SER A 2 -6.16 1.32 -11.89
CA SER A 2 -7.17 1.67 -12.90
C SER A 2 -6.84 3.00 -13.57
N LYS A 3 -7.33 3.22 -14.79
CA LYS A 3 -7.22 4.49 -15.53
C LYS A 3 -7.63 5.70 -14.66
N ASP A 4 -8.67 5.51 -13.84
CA ASP A 4 -9.18 6.53 -12.91
C ASP A 4 -8.17 7.00 -11.85
N GLY A 5 -7.24 6.14 -11.43
CA GLY A 5 -6.20 6.50 -10.46
C GLY A 5 -5.16 7.43 -11.06
N PHE A 6 -4.62 7.06 -12.23
CA PHE A 6 -3.66 7.89 -12.95
C PHE A 6 -4.25 9.23 -13.39
N ASP A 7 -5.51 9.23 -13.83
CA ASP A 7 -6.23 10.45 -14.17
C ASP A 7 -6.44 11.34 -12.93
N ASN A 8 -6.67 10.75 -11.76
CA ASN A 8 -6.81 11.49 -10.51
C ASN A 8 -5.51 12.20 -10.11
N GLU A 9 -4.38 11.51 -10.19
CA GLU A 9 -3.07 12.11 -9.92
C GLU A 9 -2.76 13.26 -10.89
N SER A 10 -3.11 13.11 -12.17
CA SER A 10 -2.93 14.16 -13.18
C SER A 10 -3.77 15.39 -12.88
N LYS A 11 -5.04 15.20 -12.48
CA LYS A 11 -5.92 16.29 -12.06
C LYS A 11 -5.42 16.98 -10.79
N ILE A 12 -4.94 16.23 -9.80
CA ILE A 12 -4.32 16.81 -8.60
C ILE A 12 -3.08 17.63 -8.97
N LYS A 13 -2.23 17.12 -9.87
CA LYS A 13 -1.06 17.86 -10.37
C LYS A 13 -1.48 19.18 -11.02
N GLU A 14 -2.50 19.19 -11.87
CA GLU A 14 -3.03 20.40 -12.51
C GLU A 14 -3.57 21.42 -11.51
N GLU A 15 -4.16 20.94 -10.42
CA GLU A 15 -4.65 21.83 -9.36
C GLU A 15 -3.54 22.52 -8.55
N ILE A 16 -2.32 21.98 -8.57
CA ILE A 16 -1.20 22.47 -7.74
C ILE A 16 -0.12 23.15 -8.59
N ASN A 17 0.23 22.55 -9.73
CA ASN A 17 1.42 22.91 -10.49
C ASN A 17 1.31 24.30 -11.12
N ASN A 18 2.38 25.08 -11.00
CA ASN A 18 2.49 26.45 -11.49
C ASN A 18 1.49 27.44 -10.90
N LYS A 19 0.79 27.06 -9.83
CA LYS A 19 -0.11 27.95 -9.11
C LYS A 19 0.59 28.64 -7.93
N ASN A 20 0.16 29.84 -7.60
CA ASN A 20 0.53 30.50 -6.35
C ASN A 20 -0.24 29.88 -5.19
N TYR A 21 0.34 29.88 -3.99
CA TYR A 21 -0.31 29.37 -2.79
C TYR A 21 -1.73 29.96 -2.57
N SER A 22 -1.90 31.27 -2.80
CA SER A 22 -3.17 31.99 -2.60
C SER A 22 -4.33 31.45 -3.43
N ILE A 23 -4.05 30.95 -4.64
CA ILE A 23 -5.07 30.45 -5.58
C ILE A 23 -5.34 28.94 -5.46
N LEU A 24 -4.60 28.23 -4.61
CA LEU A 24 -4.90 26.84 -4.31
C LEU A 24 -6.24 26.71 -3.58
N ASN A 25 -6.91 25.57 -3.77
CA ASN A 25 -8.08 25.23 -2.96
C ASN A 25 -7.71 25.02 -1.48
N LYS A 26 -8.72 25.01 -0.60
CA LYS A 26 -8.53 24.89 0.85
C LYS A 26 -7.64 23.69 1.24
N THR A 27 -7.93 22.51 0.70
CA THR A 27 -7.20 21.26 0.94
C THR A 27 -5.70 21.42 0.69
N PHE A 28 -5.33 21.90 -0.50
CA PHE A 28 -3.92 22.02 -0.85
C PHE A 28 -3.24 23.20 -0.15
N ARG A 29 -3.96 24.28 0.19
CA ARG A 29 -3.41 25.33 1.05
C ARG A 29 -3.03 24.78 2.42
N GLU A 30 -3.91 24.01 3.04
CA GLU A 30 -3.65 23.41 4.35
C GLU A 30 -2.47 22.43 4.31
N LEU A 31 -2.42 21.53 3.31
CA LEU A 31 -1.29 20.63 3.11
C LEU A 31 0.04 21.38 2.94
N ILE A 32 0.06 22.44 2.13
CA ILE A 32 1.27 23.23 1.88
C ILE A 32 1.70 23.98 3.14
N LYS A 33 0.75 24.57 3.87
CA LYS A 33 1.01 25.27 5.13
C LYS A 33 1.59 24.35 6.20
N GLU A 34 1.10 23.11 6.30
CA GLU A 34 1.66 22.10 7.20
C GLU A 34 3.06 21.63 6.76
N SER A 35 3.28 21.57 5.45
CA SER A 35 4.48 20.99 4.87
C SER A 35 5.68 21.94 4.81
N PHE A 36 5.46 23.25 4.75
CA PHE A 36 6.50 24.24 4.50
C PHE A 36 6.38 25.43 5.46
N THR A 37 7.51 26.01 5.86
CA THR A 37 7.55 27.20 6.74
C THR A 37 7.37 28.51 5.96
N SER A 38 7.81 28.57 4.69
CA SER A 38 7.75 29.77 3.86
C SER A 38 6.94 29.52 2.59
N TYR A 39 5.63 29.76 2.64
CA TYR A 39 4.69 29.42 1.55
C TYR A 39 3.89 30.59 0.95
N GLY A 40 3.77 31.73 1.65
CA GLY A 40 2.82 32.83 1.34
C GLY A 40 2.72 33.26 -0.14
N ASP A 41 3.81 33.79 -0.72
CA ASP A 41 3.84 34.26 -2.13
C ASP A 41 4.52 33.27 -3.06
N SER A 42 4.60 32.00 -2.68
CA SER A 42 5.40 31.07 -3.44
C SER A 42 4.60 30.43 -4.57
N LYS A 43 5.23 30.40 -5.74
CA LYS A 43 4.81 29.52 -6.84
C LYS A 43 5.18 28.09 -6.51
N ILE A 44 4.22 27.19 -6.70
CA ILE A 44 4.33 25.79 -6.34
C ILE A 44 4.51 24.98 -7.62
N SER A 45 5.54 24.12 -7.66
CA SER A 45 5.74 23.17 -8.74
C SER A 45 5.31 21.79 -8.28
N CYS A 46 4.51 21.10 -9.08
CA CYS A 46 4.09 19.72 -8.83
C CYS A 46 4.35 18.87 -10.08
N LYS A 47 5.06 17.77 -9.92
CA LYS A 47 5.37 16.82 -11.00
C LYS A 47 4.89 15.43 -10.61
N LYS A 48 4.47 14.62 -11.58
CA LYS A 48 4.26 13.19 -11.35
C LYS A 48 5.61 12.51 -11.16
N GLU A 49 5.70 11.64 -10.17
CA GLU A 49 6.79 10.67 -10.07
C GLU A 49 6.27 9.35 -10.63
N GLY A 50 6.98 8.79 -11.61
CA GLY A 50 6.64 7.49 -12.21
C GLY A 50 7.58 6.40 -11.70
N GLY A 51 7.20 5.14 -11.96
CA GLY A 51 8.02 3.97 -11.67
C GLY A 51 7.39 3.06 -10.62
N GLN A 52 8.20 2.19 -10.03
CA GLN A 52 7.77 1.23 -8.99
C GLN A 52 7.86 1.80 -7.57
N ASN A 53 7.95 3.13 -7.42
CA ASN A 53 7.94 3.82 -6.13
C ASN A 53 6.51 4.03 -5.63
N LYS A 54 6.35 4.31 -4.34
CA LYS A 54 5.03 4.58 -3.72
C LYS A 54 4.67 6.07 -3.75
N SER A 55 5.51 6.91 -4.33
CA SER A 55 5.32 8.34 -4.46
C SER A 55 4.78 8.65 -5.85
N ASP A 56 3.62 9.30 -5.91
CA ASP A 56 2.93 9.60 -7.16
C ASP A 56 3.17 11.05 -7.60
N LEU A 57 3.37 11.96 -6.63
CA LEU A 57 3.60 13.39 -6.89
C LEU A 57 4.77 13.93 -6.07
N LEU A 58 5.57 14.80 -6.69
CA LEU A 58 6.63 15.60 -6.06
C LEU A 58 6.25 17.07 -6.10
N ILE A 59 6.16 17.70 -4.92
CA ILE A 59 5.83 19.11 -4.75
C ILE A 59 7.06 19.88 -4.26
N LYS A 60 7.29 21.04 -4.86
CA LYS A 60 8.37 21.98 -4.52
C LYS A 60 7.82 23.39 -4.45
N ILE A 61 8.45 24.20 -3.61
CA ILE A 61 8.14 25.61 -3.45
C ILE A 61 9.41 26.39 -3.76
N ASN A 62 9.33 27.40 -4.64
CA ASN A 62 10.53 28.12 -5.12
C ASN A 62 11.40 28.71 -3.99
N LYS A 63 10.79 29.12 -2.88
CA LYS A 63 11.48 29.70 -1.72
C LYS A 63 11.98 28.67 -0.70
N SER A 64 11.87 27.36 -0.97
CA SER A 64 12.29 26.31 -0.04
C SER A 64 13.18 25.25 -0.72
N LYS A 65 14.23 24.82 -0.01
CA LYS A 65 15.02 23.63 -0.41
C LYS A 65 14.28 22.32 -0.13
N LYS A 66 13.26 22.35 0.75
CA LYS A 66 12.42 21.18 1.06
C LYS A 66 11.62 20.78 -0.17
N LYS A 67 11.39 19.49 -0.30
CA LYS A 67 10.50 18.89 -1.29
C LYS A 67 9.60 17.93 -0.52
N ILE A 68 8.34 17.82 -0.91
CA ILE A 68 7.44 16.80 -0.34
C ILE A 68 6.98 15.86 -1.43
N ARG A 69 6.77 14.60 -1.05
CA ARG A 69 6.24 13.55 -1.91
C ARG A 69 4.92 13.06 -1.38
N LEU A 70 3.97 12.88 -2.28
CA LEU A 70 2.64 12.37 -1.95
C LEU A 70 2.44 10.98 -2.54
N SER A 71 1.94 10.06 -1.74
CA SER A 71 1.26 8.85 -2.23
C SER A 71 -0.23 9.14 -2.32
N VAL A 72 -0.79 9.13 -3.53
CA VAL A 72 -2.19 9.41 -3.80
C VAL A 72 -2.98 8.10 -3.82
N LYS A 73 -4.06 8.06 -3.04
CA LYS A 73 -5.01 6.95 -2.97
C LYS A 73 -6.41 7.44 -3.31
N LYS A 74 -7.20 6.57 -3.93
CA LYS A 74 -8.60 6.82 -4.26
C LYS A 74 -9.34 5.50 -4.49
N GLY A 75 -10.64 5.53 -4.23
CA GLY A 75 -11.58 4.46 -4.58
C GLY A 75 -11.69 3.37 -3.52
N SER A 76 -12.66 2.49 -3.69
CA SER A 76 -13.04 1.45 -2.73
C SER A 76 -12.19 0.18 -2.79
N GLY A 77 -11.31 0.07 -3.80
CA GLY A 77 -10.48 -1.13 -4.00
C GLY A 77 -9.48 -1.39 -2.87
N ASN A 78 -9.11 -0.32 -2.12
CA ASN A 78 -8.39 -0.39 -0.85
C ASN A 78 -7.12 -1.26 -0.85
N SER A 79 -6.56 -1.53 -2.03
CA SER A 79 -5.37 -2.34 -2.20
C SER A 79 -4.16 -1.43 -2.20
N VAL A 80 -3.23 -1.67 -1.27
CA VAL A 80 -2.08 -0.79 -1.05
C VAL A 80 -0.79 -1.38 -1.59
N HIS A 81 -0.74 -2.71 -1.79
CA HIS A 81 0.43 -3.38 -2.30
C HIS A 81 0.08 -4.68 -3.02
N GLN A 82 0.84 -5.00 -4.07
CA GLN A 82 0.85 -6.28 -4.77
C GLN A 82 2.26 -6.56 -5.27
N GLU A 83 2.74 -7.79 -5.12
CA GLU A 83 4.01 -8.27 -5.68
C GLU A 83 3.98 -9.80 -5.83
N PRO A 84 4.77 -10.40 -6.73
CA PRO A 84 4.93 -11.85 -6.77
C PRO A 84 5.39 -12.41 -5.42
N VAL A 85 4.88 -13.57 -5.02
CA VAL A 85 5.23 -14.20 -3.73
C VAL A 85 6.72 -14.47 -3.63
N GLU A 86 7.37 -14.87 -4.72
CA GLU A 86 8.81 -15.15 -4.72
C GLU A 86 9.67 -13.89 -4.52
N ASP A 87 9.23 -12.73 -5.03
CA ASP A 87 9.93 -11.46 -4.79
C ASP A 87 9.79 -11.03 -3.33
N PHE A 88 8.62 -11.25 -2.74
CA PHE A 88 8.40 -11.03 -1.31
C PHE A 88 9.23 -11.98 -0.44
N LEU A 89 9.34 -13.27 -0.81
CA LEU A 89 10.12 -14.25 -0.07
C LEU A 89 11.62 -13.96 -0.09
N LYS A 90 12.16 -13.51 -1.23
CA LYS A 90 13.55 -13.03 -1.32
C LYS A 90 13.81 -11.86 -0.37
N PHE A 91 12.84 -10.94 -0.27
CA PHE A 91 12.92 -9.85 0.71
C PHE A 91 12.89 -10.38 2.14
N LEU A 92 11.97 -11.30 2.47
CA LEU A 92 11.89 -11.83 3.83
C LEU A 92 13.15 -12.60 4.25
N GLU A 93 13.72 -13.37 3.34
CA GLU A 93 14.97 -14.08 3.56
C GLU A 93 16.12 -13.11 3.83
N LYS A 94 16.26 -12.08 3.00
CA LYS A 94 17.31 -11.08 3.16
C LYS A 94 17.19 -10.28 4.46
N GLU A 95 15.98 -9.82 4.79
CA GLU A 95 15.77 -8.90 5.91
C GLU A 95 15.57 -9.59 7.26
N PHE A 96 15.01 -10.81 7.26
CA PHE A 96 14.61 -11.51 8.48
C PHE A 96 15.18 -12.92 8.59
N LYS A 97 15.94 -13.41 7.59
CA LYS A 97 16.56 -14.74 7.57
C LYS A 97 15.55 -15.86 7.84
N ILE A 98 14.39 -15.80 7.19
CA ILE A 98 13.33 -16.81 7.35
C ILE A 98 13.77 -18.19 6.84
N SER A 99 13.24 -19.25 7.48
CA SER A 99 13.51 -20.64 7.08
C SER A 99 12.75 -21.04 5.82
N ASP A 100 13.22 -22.10 5.14
CA ASP A 100 12.53 -22.65 3.97
C ASP A 100 11.14 -23.21 4.31
N SER A 101 10.96 -23.73 5.53
CA SER A 101 9.63 -24.12 6.03
C SER A 101 8.66 -22.94 6.02
N LEU A 102 9.08 -21.76 6.48
CA LEU A 102 8.21 -20.58 6.48
C LEU A 102 8.00 -20.05 5.05
N LYS A 103 9.01 -20.12 4.17
CA LYS A 103 8.83 -19.81 2.74
C LYS A 103 7.75 -20.70 2.11
N ASN A 104 7.76 -21.99 2.42
CA ASN A 104 6.78 -22.94 1.93
C ASN A 104 5.38 -22.73 2.51
N ASP A 105 5.27 -22.32 3.79
CA ASP A 105 4.00 -21.88 4.37
C ASP A 105 3.39 -20.72 3.56
N PHE A 106 4.19 -19.69 3.24
CA PHE A 106 3.76 -18.57 2.41
C PHE A 106 3.34 -19.01 1.01
N ARG A 107 4.13 -19.84 0.34
CA ARG A 107 3.80 -20.37 -1.00
C ARG A 107 2.48 -21.12 -0.97
N LEU A 108 2.35 -22.08 -0.05
CA LEU A 108 1.14 -22.88 0.11
C LEU A 108 -0.08 -21.98 0.37
N PHE A 109 0.06 -20.98 1.23
CA PHE A 109 -1.01 -20.00 1.49
C PHE A 109 -1.37 -19.17 0.27
N ILE A 110 -0.41 -18.73 -0.54
CA ILE A 110 -0.69 -17.88 -1.71
C ILE A 110 -1.27 -18.68 -2.88
N TRP A 111 -0.70 -19.84 -3.19
CA TRP A 111 -1.20 -20.71 -4.26
C TRP A 111 -2.54 -21.35 -3.90
N GLY A 112 -2.66 -21.84 -2.66
CA GLY A 112 -3.88 -22.45 -2.12
C GLY A 112 -4.36 -23.67 -2.90
N ASP A 113 -3.45 -24.43 -3.50
CA ASP A 113 -3.74 -25.54 -4.42
C ASP A 113 -3.02 -26.83 -3.99
N TYR A 114 -2.65 -26.94 -2.71
CA TYR A 114 -1.85 -28.04 -2.13
C TYR A 114 -0.40 -28.12 -2.61
N SER A 115 0.05 -27.17 -3.43
CA SER A 115 1.44 -27.09 -3.90
C SER A 115 2.16 -25.85 -3.34
N THR A 116 3.48 -25.85 -3.47
CA THR A 116 4.33 -24.69 -3.16
C THR A 116 4.83 -23.96 -4.40
N ASP A 117 4.58 -24.49 -5.59
CA ASP A 117 5.05 -23.97 -6.88
C ASP A 117 3.89 -23.52 -7.80
N GLY A 118 2.65 -23.74 -7.40
CA GLY A 118 1.45 -23.38 -8.15
C GLY A 118 1.01 -24.45 -9.17
N ALA A 119 1.62 -25.63 -9.14
CA ALA A 119 1.32 -26.77 -10.02
C ALA A 119 0.07 -27.57 -9.58
N GLY A 120 -0.55 -27.20 -8.46
CA GLY A 120 -1.74 -27.87 -7.96
C GLY A 120 -2.94 -27.80 -8.92
N ASN A 121 -3.73 -28.87 -8.93
CA ASN A 121 -4.89 -29.00 -9.80
C ASN A 121 -5.93 -27.90 -9.56
N LYS A 122 -6.49 -27.35 -10.64
CA LYS A 122 -7.47 -26.27 -10.57
C LYS A 122 -8.71 -26.61 -9.74
N LYS A 123 -9.18 -27.86 -9.82
CA LYS A 123 -10.35 -28.37 -9.09
C LYS A 123 -10.16 -28.39 -7.57
N ASP A 124 -8.91 -28.46 -7.12
CA ASP A 124 -8.57 -28.58 -5.70
C ASP A 124 -8.25 -27.22 -5.06
N ARG A 125 -8.29 -26.13 -5.83
CA ARG A 125 -7.93 -24.79 -5.35
C ARG A 125 -8.90 -24.32 -4.27
N LEU A 126 -8.33 -23.88 -3.16
CA LEU A 126 -9.07 -23.48 -1.96
C LEU A 126 -9.36 -21.98 -1.94
N SER A 127 -10.56 -21.60 -1.55
CA SER A 127 -10.86 -20.24 -1.09
C SER A 127 -10.08 -19.89 0.17
N ALA A 128 -10.02 -18.60 0.52
CA ALA A 128 -9.37 -18.16 1.74
C ALA A 128 -9.98 -18.83 3.00
N GLY A 129 -11.31 -19.00 3.01
CA GLY A 129 -12.03 -19.65 4.11
C GLY A 129 -11.74 -21.15 4.19
N GLU A 130 -11.75 -21.86 3.06
CA GLU A 130 -11.42 -23.29 3.02
C GLU A 130 -9.98 -23.54 3.42
N PHE A 131 -9.04 -22.73 2.91
CA PHE A 131 -7.63 -22.83 3.27
C PHE A 131 -7.44 -22.65 4.78
N LYS A 132 -8.09 -21.65 5.39
CA LYS A 132 -7.99 -21.42 6.84
C LYS A 132 -8.50 -22.61 7.65
N ARG A 133 -9.58 -23.27 7.21
CA ARG A 133 -10.09 -24.47 7.88
C ARG A 133 -9.16 -25.68 7.71
N LYS A 134 -8.56 -25.83 6.54
CA LYS A 134 -7.74 -27.00 6.21
C LYS A 134 -6.29 -26.90 6.72
N PHE A 135 -5.75 -25.68 6.78
CA PHE A 135 -4.37 -25.41 7.18
C PHE A 135 -4.30 -24.30 8.25
N PRO A 136 -4.97 -24.47 9.41
CA PRO A 136 -4.98 -23.45 10.47
C PRO A 136 -3.58 -23.14 10.99
N ASP A 137 -2.73 -24.16 11.16
CA ASP A 137 -1.38 -23.99 11.71
C ASP A 137 -0.46 -23.19 10.77
N VAL A 138 -0.63 -23.36 9.45
CA VAL A 138 0.10 -22.56 8.43
C VAL A 138 -0.28 -21.09 8.57
N VAL A 139 -1.58 -20.80 8.68
CA VAL A 139 -2.08 -19.44 8.87
C VAL A 139 -1.58 -18.85 10.19
N GLU A 140 -1.51 -19.64 11.26
CA GLU A 140 -1.01 -19.20 12.55
C GLU A 140 0.48 -18.86 12.49
N ARG A 141 1.33 -19.71 11.91
CA ARG A 141 2.77 -19.47 11.78
C ARG A 141 3.06 -18.21 10.96
N ILE A 142 2.38 -18.04 9.83
CA ILE A 142 2.48 -16.83 9.02
C ILE A 142 2.04 -15.60 9.83
N SER A 143 0.92 -15.70 10.55
CA SER A 143 0.37 -14.57 11.31
C SER A 143 1.29 -14.15 12.45
N LYS A 144 1.88 -15.11 13.18
CA LYS A 144 2.88 -14.84 14.23
C LYS A 144 4.09 -14.10 13.67
N PHE A 145 4.63 -14.56 12.54
CA PHE A 145 5.74 -13.88 11.86
C PHE A 145 5.36 -12.47 11.42
N MET A 146 4.20 -12.32 10.79
CA MET A 146 3.70 -11.04 10.31
C MET A 146 3.49 -10.04 11.45
N ASP A 147 2.97 -10.48 12.59
CA ASP A 147 2.78 -9.62 13.76
C ASP A 147 4.12 -9.17 14.37
N LEU A 148 5.07 -10.09 14.51
CA LEU A 148 6.41 -9.81 15.05
C LEU A 148 7.14 -8.72 14.24
N HIS A 149 6.96 -8.72 12.92
CA HIS A 149 7.66 -7.79 12.02
C HIS A 149 6.77 -6.70 11.42
N LYS A 150 5.53 -6.55 11.90
CA LYS A 150 4.47 -5.73 11.26
C LYS A 150 4.89 -4.32 10.90
N ARG A 151 5.67 -3.65 11.75
CA ARG A 151 6.11 -2.27 11.49
C ARG A 151 6.96 -2.17 10.22
N LYS A 152 8.01 -2.99 10.10
CA LYS A 152 8.87 -3.02 8.90
C LYS A 152 8.11 -3.48 7.66
N LEU A 153 7.18 -4.44 7.83
CA LEU A 153 6.35 -4.92 6.73
C LEU A 153 5.37 -3.84 6.24
N ILE A 154 4.71 -3.12 7.14
CA ILE A 154 3.85 -1.98 6.80
C ILE A 154 4.65 -0.90 6.07
N GLU A 155 5.87 -0.60 6.52
CA GLU A 155 6.76 0.33 5.83
C GLU A 155 7.04 -0.11 4.38
N ARG A 156 7.39 -1.38 4.16
CA ARG A 156 7.53 -1.95 2.81
C ARG A 156 6.26 -1.76 2.00
N PHE A 157 5.12 -2.15 2.56
CA PHE A 157 3.89 -2.25 1.78
C PHE A 157 3.29 -0.91 1.42
N VAL A 158 3.32 0.03 2.37
CA VAL A 158 2.62 1.31 2.26
C VAL A 158 3.50 2.39 1.63
N VAL A 159 4.81 2.43 1.94
CA VAL A 159 5.63 3.60 1.63
C VAL A 159 6.91 3.33 0.82
N LEU A 160 7.48 2.12 0.84
CA LEU A 160 8.68 1.83 0.03
C LEU A 160 8.36 1.13 -1.29
N GLY A 161 7.53 0.09 -1.26
CA GLY A 161 7.34 -0.80 -2.42
C GLY A 161 8.47 -1.84 -2.55
N PRO A 162 8.44 -2.65 -3.63
CA PRO A 162 9.36 -3.78 -3.77
C PRO A 162 10.79 -3.40 -4.17
N LYS A 163 10.96 -2.30 -4.94
CA LYS A 163 12.24 -1.93 -5.56
C LYS A 163 12.71 -0.50 -5.28
N SER A 164 11.95 0.28 -4.51
CA SER A 164 12.23 1.71 -4.30
C SER A 164 12.77 1.98 -2.89
N LYS A 165 13.78 2.84 -2.80
CA LYS A 165 14.23 3.46 -1.54
C LYS A 165 13.56 4.81 -1.29
N GLN A 166 12.83 5.32 -2.28
CA GLN A 166 12.13 6.59 -2.20
C GLN A 166 10.80 6.40 -1.48
N ARG A 167 10.57 7.27 -0.50
CA ARG A 167 9.45 7.24 0.41
C ARG A 167 8.59 8.51 0.22
N PRO A 168 7.24 8.41 0.18
CA PRO A 168 6.36 9.56 0.29
C PRO A 168 6.46 10.18 1.69
N ASP A 169 6.40 11.51 1.77
CA ASP A 169 6.28 12.22 3.04
C ASP A 169 4.85 12.09 3.57
N TYR A 170 3.86 12.23 2.70
CA TYR A 170 2.45 12.13 3.07
C TYR A 170 1.71 11.09 2.23
N ILE A 171 0.69 10.48 2.84
CA ILE A 171 -0.33 9.72 2.13
C ILE A 171 -1.57 10.59 2.01
N TYR A 172 -2.06 10.79 0.80
CA TYR A 172 -3.24 11.57 0.47
C TYR A 172 -4.34 10.64 -0.04
N TYR A 173 -5.54 10.75 0.50
CA TYR A 173 -6.73 10.08 -0.01
C TYR A 173 -7.77 11.11 -0.46
N GLY A 174 -8.10 11.11 -1.75
CA GLY A 174 -9.10 12.05 -2.27
C GLY A 174 -8.93 12.37 -3.76
N GLY A 175 -9.55 13.47 -4.15
CA GLY A 175 -9.55 13.98 -5.52
C GLY A 175 -8.86 15.34 -5.64
N PRO A 176 -8.99 16.02 -6.79
CA PRO A 176 -8.42 17.33 -7.02
C PRO A 176 -9.04 18.47 -6.17
N ARG A 177 -10.25 18.30 -5.65
CA ARG A 177 -10.96 19.37 -4.92
C ARG A 177 -10.92 19.20 -3.41
N GLU A 178 -10.96 17.96 -2.95
CA GLU A 178 -11.04 17.58 -1.54
C GLU A 178 -10.27 16.29 -1.29
N GLY A 179 -9.73 16.18 -0.08
CA GLY A 179 -9.05 14.99 0.39
C GLY A 179 -8.55 15.13 1.81
N VAL A 180 -8.00 14.03 2.32
CA VAL A 180 -7.42 13.91 3.65
C VAL A 180 -6.00 13.37 3.52
N TRP A 181 -5.10 13.78 4.39
CA TRP A 181 -3.72 13.35 4.35
C TRP A 181 -3.13 13.12 5.73
N ALA A 182 -2.09 12.31 5.83
CA ALA A 182 -1.30 12.21 7.05
C ALA A 182 0.16 11.96 6.73
N ASP A 183 1.03 12.38 7.64
CA ASP A 183 2.46 12.06 7.59
C ASP A 183 2.65 10.54 7.56
N SER A 184 3.54 10.09 6.70
CA SER A 184 3.74 8.66 6.44
C SER A 184 4.29 7.92 7.65
N ASN A 185 5.05 8.56 8.54
CA ASN A 185 5.47 7.93 9.80
C ASN A 185 4.27 7.77 10.75
N LYS A 186 3.45 8.83 10.90
CA LYS A 186 2.20 8.73 11.69
C LYS A 186 1.30 7.59 11.20
N VAL A 187 1.19 7.40 9.87
CA VAL A 187 0.44 6.29 9.29
C VAL A 187 1.04 4.93 9.67
N ILE A 188 2.35 4.74 9.50
CA ILE A 188 3.00 3.46 9.83
C ILE A 188 2.80 3.13 11.31
N ASP A 189 2.99 4.12 12.18
CA ASP A 189 2.78 3.98 13.63
C ASP A 189 1.36 3.53 13.93
N PHE A 190 0.37 4.26 13.39
CA PHE A 190 -1.04 3.96 13.58
C PHE A 190 -1.40 2.55 13.11
N LEU A 191 -0.99 2.18 11.90
CA LEU A 191 -1.29 0.87 11.33
C LEU A 191 -0.64 -0.26 12.12
N SER A 192 0.57 -0.04 12.63
CA SER A 192 1.32 -1.06 13.40
C SER A 192 0.77 -1.30 14.81
N LYS A 193 0.15 -0.30 15.43
CA LYS A 193 -0.49 -0.38 16.75
C LYS A 193 -1.94 -0.87 16.69
N SER A 194 -2.56 -0.79 15.52
CA SER A 194 -3.93 -1.21 15.28
C SER A 194 -4.04 -2.72 15.03
N LYS A 195 -5.20 -3.30 15.33
CA LYS A 195 -5.51 -4.71 15.05
C LYS A 195 -6.47 -4.84 13.86
N SER A 196 -6.29 -5.90 13.07
CA SER A 196 -7.22 -6.33 12.02
C SER A 196 -7.88 -7.66 12.41
N LYS A 197 -9.11 -7.90 11.93
CA LYS A 197 -9.83 -9.18 12.06
C LYS A 197 -9.51 -10.16 10.91
N SER A 198 -8.57 -9.83 10.03
CA SER A 198 -8.20 -10.68 8.90
C SER A 198 -7.54 -11.98 9.32
N ALA A 199 -7.59 -12.98 8.43
CA ALA A 199 -6.95 -14.28 8.67
C ALA A 199 -5.44 -14.17 8.91
N VAL A 200 -4.76 -13.34 8.12
CA VAL A 200 -3.36 -12.96 8.32
C VAL A 200 -3.28 -11.44 8.46
N PRO A 201 -3.25 -10.91 9.69
CA PRO A 201 -3.12 -9.47 9.93
C PRO A 201 -1.66 -9.02 9.82
N VAL A 202 -1.45 -7.80 9.33
CA VAL A 202 -0.18 -7.07 9.43
C VAL A 202 -0.50 -5.70 10.04
N GLY A 203 -0.63 -5.67 11.38
CA GLY A 203 -1.30 -4.57 12.06
C GLY A 203 -2.76 -4.43 11.60
N LYS A 204 -3.15 -3.24 11.11
CA LYS A 204 -4.48 -3.01 10.50
C LYS A 204 -4.63 -3.53 9.07
N LEU A 205 -3.54 -3.95 8.42
CA LEU A 205 -3.58 -4.44 7.05
C LEU A 205 -4.01 -5.91 6.98
N THR A 206 -4.57 -6.31 5.84
CA THR A 206 -4.89 -7.70 5.52
C THR A 206 -3.92 -8.24 4.49
N PHE A 207 -3.18 -9.30 4.83
CA PHE A 207 -2.34 -10.06 3.90
C PHE A 207 -3.13 -11.24 3.31
N GLN A 208 -3.13 -11.35 1.98
CA GLN A 208 -3.89 -12.37 1.26
C GLN A 208 -3.28 -12.66 -0.12
N ALA A 209 -3.68 -13.76 -0.74
CA ALA A 209 -3.49 -13.97 -2.17
C ALA A 209 -4.29 -12.92 -2.97
N TRP A 210 -3.75 -12.41 -4.07
CA TRP A 210 -4.50 -11.51 -4.94
C TRP A 210 -5.69 -12.22 -5.57
N ASN A 211 -5.45 -13.41 -6.14
CA ASN A 211 -6.50 -14.33 -6.55
C ASN A 211 -5.92 -15.74 -6.65
N ARG A 212 -6.73 -16.76 -6.37
CA ARG A 212 -6.35 -18.17 -6.56
C ARG A 212 -6.94 -18.79 -7.83
N ALA A 213 -7.74 -18.03 -8.60
CA ALA A 213 -8.41 -18.47 -9.82
C ALA A 213 -9.20 -19.78 -9.63
N ILE A 214 -10.04 -19.80 -8.59
CA ILE A 214 -10.89 -20.95 -8.25
C ILE A 214 -12.01 -21.11 -9.27
N LYS A 215 -12.53 -19.99 -9.79
CA LYS A 215 -13.55 -19.99 -10.83
C LYS A 215 -12.96 -20.52 -12.15
N GLU A 216 -13.80 -21.16 -12.95
CA GLU A 216 -13.38 -21.78 -14.21
C GLU A 216 -12.84 -20.77 -15.25
N ASP A 217 -13.10 -19.47 -15.09
CA ASP A 217 -12.62 -18.47 -16.04
C ASP A 217 -11.08 -18.31 -16.03
N SER A 218 -10.52 -18.15 -17.24
CA SER A 218 -9.07 -17.93 -17.44
C SER A 218 -8.61 -16.52 -17.07
N ARG A 219 -9.56 -15.59 -16.88
CA ARG A 219 -9.31 -14.16 -16.64
C ARG A 219 -8.59 -13.88 -15.31
N SER A 220 -8.52 -14.85 -14.41
CA SER A 220 -7.91 -14.70 -13.09
C SER A 220 -6.60 -15.47 -12.89
N GLU A 221 -6.21 -16.34 -13.84
CA GLU A 221 -5.00 -17.18 -13.70
C GLU A 221 -3.72 -16.34 -13.55
N HIS A 222 -3.57 -15.26 -14.32
CA HIS A 222 -2.42 -14.35 -14.25
C HIS A 222 -2.26 -13.63 -12.90
N LYS A 223 -3.25 -13.75 -12.00
CA LYS A 223 -3.25 -13.14 -10.67
C LYS A 223 -2.78 -14.12 -9.57
N ARG A 224 -2.56 -15.39 -9.91
CA ARG A 224 -2.04 -16.41 -8.99
C ARG A 224 -0.57 -16.13 -8.66
N GLY A 225 -0.10 -16.65 -7.53
CA GLY A 225 1.29 -16.46 -7.10
C GLY A 225 1.63 -15.01 -6.70
N VAL A 226 0.63 -14.14 -6.55
CA VAL A 226 0.80 -12.73 -6.22
C VAL A 226 0.18 -12.45 -4.86
N ILE A 227 0.95 -11.82 -3.97
CA ILE A 227 0.43 -11.34 -2.69
C ILE A 227 -0.35 -10.04 -2.90
N GLN A 228 -1.32 -9.77 -2.03
CA GLN A 228 -2.04 -8.51 -1.98
C GLN A 228 -2.22 -8.06 -0.53
N LEU A 229 -1.94 -6.78 -0.29
CA LEU A 229 -2.24 -6.11 0.96
C LEU A 229 -3.41 -5.16 0.78
N LYS A 230 -4.38 -5.26 1.68
CA LYS A 230 -5.53 -4.35 1.74
C LYS A 230 -5.53 -3.51 3.01
N TRP A 231 -5.93 -2.27 2.86
CA TRP A 231 -6.21 -1.30 3.92
C TRP A 231 -7.65 -0.80 3.75
N PRO A 232 -8.66 -1.43 4.38
CA PRO A 232 -10.07 -1.17 4.10
C PRO A 232 -10.57 0.24 4.46
N THR A 233 -9.91 0.91 5.40
CA THR A 233 -10.37 2.15 6.04
C THR A 233 -9.41 3.32 5.79
N VAL A 234 -8.78 3.40 4.60
CA VAL A 234 -7.76 4.41 4.32
C VAL A 234 -8.26 5.83 4.60
N LYS A 235 -9.46 6.17 4.14
CA LYS A 235 -10.02 7.51 4.30
C LYS A 235 -10.26 7.83 5.76
N GLU A 236 -10.94 6.94 6.46
CA GLU A 236 -11.35 7.11 7.86
C GLU A 236 -10.13 7.22 8.77
N ASP A 237 -9.11 6.41 8.52
CA ASP A 237 -7.87 6.38 9.30
C ASP A 237 -7.04 7.65 9.08
N LEU A 238 -6.97 8.16 7.84
CA LEU A 238 -6.33 9.44 7.58
C LEU A 238 -7.11 10.61 8.20
N GLN A 239 -8.45 10.56 8.19
CA GLN A 239 -9.28 11.55 8.88
C GLN A 239 -9.04 11.55 10.39
N GLU A 240 -8.88 10.39 11.02
CA GLU A 240 -8.55 10.28 12.44
C GLU A 240 -7.17 10.89 12.73
N LEU A 241 -6.19 10.63 11.87
CA LEU A 241 -4.83 11.15 12.01
C LEU A 241 -4.73 12.66 11.79
N MET A 242 -5.56 13.25 10.91
CA MET A 242 -5.61 14.70 10.71
C MET A 242 -6.18 15.48 11.89
N LYS A 243 -7.06 14.85 12.68
CA LYS A 243 -7.69 15.49 13.84
C LYS A 243 -6.78 15.53 15.08
N ARG A 244 -5.66 14.81 15.05
CA ARG A 244 -4.71 14.64 16.16
C ARG A 244 -3.47 15.51 15.98
#